data_AF-A0A925P4S7-F1
#
_entry.id   AF-A0A925P4S7-F1
#
_cell.length_a   1.000
_cell.length_b   1.000
_cell.length_c   1.000
_cell.angle_alpha   90.00
_cell.angle_beta   90.00
_cell.angle_gamma   90.00
#
_symmetry.space_group_name_H-M   'P 1'
#
loop_
_entity.id
_entity.type
_entity.pdbx_description
1 polymer ?
#
loop_
_entity_poly.entity_id
_entity_poly.type
_entity_poly.pdbx_seq_one_letter_code
_entity_poly.pdbx_strand_id
1 'polypeptide(L)'
;MSPAFRLDPSKNIIPAPSDPALWPAFRAQLTEWREATRSALGYDASLYDRPEFAWASSSYACYFQMIYDERFYDVANRRYLIEEVLAEGVREFGGYDSLVLWHAYPRI
;
A
#
# COMPACT_ATOMS: atom_id res chain seq x y z
N MET A 1 -33.67 10.51 22.75
CA MET A 1 -32.48 9.63 22.64
C MET A 1 -31.98 9.74 21.20
N SER A 2 -30.74 10.19 20.99
CA SER A 2 -30.16 10.13 19.64
C SER A 2 -30.10 8.67 19.18
N PRO A 3 -30.43 8.36 17.92
CA PRO A 3 -30.38 6.99 17.43
C PRO A 3 -28.94 6.46 17.58
N ALA A 4 -28.82 5.22 18.06
CA ALA A 4 -27.53 4.56 18.19
C ALA A 4 -26.86 4.49 16.80
N PHE A 5 -25.57 4.82 16.74
CA PHE A 5 -24.78 4.72 15.52
C PHE A 5 -24.85 3.29 14.95
N ARG A 6 -25.04 3.17 13.64
CA ARG A 6 -25.07 1.90 12.92
C ARG A 6 -24.15 1.95 11.71
N LEU A 7 -23.23 0.98 11.64
CA LEU A 7 -22.35 0.76 10.50
C LEU A 7 -23.17 0.33 9.28
N ASP A 8 -22.85 0.90 8.12
CA ASP A 8 -23.39 0.51 6.82
C ASP A 8 -22.22 0.26 5.84
N PRO A 9 -21.78 -1.00 5.69
CA PRO A 9 -20.64 -1.35 4.86
C PRO A 9 -20.97 -1.41 3.36
N SER A 10 -22.22 -1.16 2.95
CA SER A 10 -22.62 -1.15 1.54
C SER A 10 -22.19 0.11 0.78
N LYS A 11 -21.75 1.14 1.51
CA LYS A 11 -21.29 2.41 0.95
C LYS A 11 -19.83 2.33 0.48
N ASN A 12 -19.49 3.15 -0.51
CA ASN A 12 -18.13 3.26 -1.05
C ASN A 12 -17.09 3.78 -0.04
N ILE A 13 -17.57 4.44 1.02
CA ILE A 13 -16.72 4.99 2.09
C ILE A 13 -17.42 4.69 3.41
N ILE A 14 -16.65 4.27 4.41
CA ILE A 14 -17.11 4.08 5.78
C ILE A 14 -16.57 5.24 6.63
N PRO A 15 -17.33 6.34 6.80
CA PRO A 15 -16.88 7.47 7.61
C PRO A 15 -16.93 7.12 9.10
N ALA A 16 -15.96 7.60 9.86
CA ALA A 16 -16.06 7.60 11.31
C ALA A 16 -17.20 8.53 11.78
N PRO A 17 -17.89 8.22 12.89
CA PRO A 17 -18.83 9.15 13.49
C PRO A 17 -18.17 10.49 13.86
N SER A 18 -18.87 11.60 13.61
CA SER A 18 -18.38 12.93 13.98
C SER A 18 -18.29 13.15 15.49
N ASP A 19 -19.09 12.43 16.27
CA ASP A 19 -19.04 12.44 17.73
C ASP A 19 -18.03 11.37 18.23
N PRO A 20 -16.91 11.77 18.87
CA PRO A 20 -15.92 10.85 19.41
C PRO A 20 -16.47 9.86 20.45
N ALA A 21 -17.57 10.20 21.14
CA ALA A 21 -18.21 9.30 22.10
C ALA A 21 -18.73 8.02 21.43
N LEU A 22 -18.97 8.05 20.11
CA LEU A 22 -19.45 6.90 19.33
C LEU A 22 -18.33 6.02 18.79
N TRP A 23 -17.06 6.45 18.88
CA TRP A 23 -15.92 5.71 18.31
C TRP A 23 -15.70 4.30 18.89
N PRO A 24 -15.91 4.05 20.20
CA PRO A 24 -15.82 2.69 20.72
C PRO A 24 -16.83 1.75 20.06
N ALA A 25 -18.09 2.18 19.93
CA ALA A 25 -19.14 1.40 19.28
C ALA A 25 -18.87 1.21 17.77
N PHE A 26 -18.34 2.23 17.10
CA PHE A 26 -17.93 2.15 15.70
C PHE A 26 -16.83 1.09 15.48
N ARG A 27 -15.77 1.10 16.30
CA ARG A 27 -14.68 0.11 16.22
C ARG A 27 -15.17 -1.31 16.52
N ALA A 28 -16.09 -1.46 17.47
CA ALA A 28 -16.70 -2.76 17.76
C ALA A 28 -17.47 -3.29 16.54
N GLN A 29 -18.36 -2.47 15.95
CA GLN A 29 -19.14 -2.86 14.76
C GLN A 29 -18.25 -3.13 13.54
N LEU A 30 -17.16 -2.38 13.35
CA LEU A 30 -16.17 -2.66 12.29
C LEU A 30 -15.51 -4.03 12.47
N THR A 31 -15.17 -4.38 13.71
CA THR A 31 -14.55 -5.67 14.03
C THR A 31 -15.54 -6.80 13.79
N GLU A 32 -16.78 -6.67 14.28
CA GLU A 32 -17.86 -7.64 14.06
C GLU A 32 -18.13 -7.86 12.57
N TRP A 33 -18.25 -6.78 11.80
CA TRP A 33 -18.44 -6.85 10.35
C TRP A 33 -17.26 -7.56 9.66
N ARG A 34 -16.01 -7.22 10.00
CA ARG A 34 -14.82 -7.86 9.45
C ARG A 34 -14.82 -9.36 9.70
N GLU A 35 -15.08 -9.81 10.93
CA GLU A 35 -15.09 -11.24 11.26
C GLU A 35 -16.22 -11.98 10.54
N ALA A 36 -17.42 -11.39 10.50
CA ALA A 36 -18.56 -11.97 9.77
C ALA A 36 -18.27 -12.10 8.26
N THR A 37 -17.68 -11.08 7.65
CA THR A 37 -17.30 -11.10 6.23
C THR A 37 -16.20 -12.12 5.96
N ARG A 38 -15.16 -12.20 6.80
CA ARG A 38 -14.12 -13.23 6.66
C ARG A 38 -14.69 -14.64 6.71
N SER A 39 -15.60 -14.90 7.65
CA SER A 39 -16.30 -16.18 7.74
C SER A 39 -17.15 -16.47 6.50
N ALA A 40 -17.92 -15.49 6.02
CA ALA A 40 -18.80 -15.66 4.86
C ALA A 40 -18.03 -15.90 3.55
N LEU A 41 -16.86 -15.29 3.40
CA LEU A 41 -15.98 -15.47 2.24
C LEU A 41 -15.13 -16.74 2.32
N GLY A 42 -15.11 -17.46 3.45
CA GLY A 42 -14.13 -18.52 3.70
C GLY A 42 -12.70 -17.99 3.55
N TYR A 43 -12.45 -16.79 4.07
CA TYR A 43 -11.20 -16.07 3.84
C TYR A 43 -9.99 -16.86 4.33
N ASP A 44 -9.10 -17.20 3.40
CA ASP A 44 -7.81 -17.83 3.66
C ASP A 44 -6.68 -16.79 3.51
N ALA A 45 -5.93 -16.61 4.59
CA ALA A 45 -4.80 -15.69 4.64
C ALA A 45 -3.46 -16.36 4.29
N SER A 46 -3.44 -17.67 4.00
CA SER A 46 -2.22 -18.47 3.85
C SER A 46 -1.21 -17.91 2.84
N LEU A 47 -1.65 -17.15 1.84
CA LEU A 47 -0.77 -16.46 0.89
C LEU A 47 0.11 -15.39 1.57
N TYR A 48 -0.36 -14.73 2.62
CA TYR A 48 0.40 -13.74 3.38
C TYR A 48 1.41 -14.39 4.35
N ASP A 49 1.18 -15.64 4.75
CA ASP A 49 2.05 -16.39 5.66
C ASP A 49 3.20 -17.13 4.94
N ARG A 50 3.22 -17.08 3.61
CA ARG A 50 4.24 -17.73 2.78
C ARG A 50 5.62 -17.11 3.04
N PRO A 51 6.64 -17.91 3.43
CA PRO A 51 7.96 -17.38 3.73
C PRO A 51 8.63 -16.73 2.51
N GLU A 52 8.33 -17.18 1.30
CA GLU A 52 8.83 -16.56 0.06
C GLU A 52 8.34 -15.11 -0.15
N PHE A 53 7.27 -14.69 0.53
CA PHE A 53 6.71 -13.33 0.47
C PHE A 53 6.92 -12.52 1.75
N ALA A 54 7.65 -13.07 2.74
CA ALA A 54 7.88 -12.39 4.01
C ALA A 54 8.52 -11.00 3.83
N TRP A 55 9.37 -10.84 2.81
CA TRP A 55 10.04 -9.58 2.45
C TRP A 55 9.06 -8.44 2.18
N ALA A 56 7.87 -8.73 1.62
CA ALA A 56 6.91 -7.72 1.21
C ALA A 56 6.34 -6.94 2.41
N SER A 57 6.12 -7.63 3.54
CA SER A 57 5.64 -7.00 4.78
C SER A 57 6.64 -6.04 5.43
N SER A 58 7.91 -6.14 5.02
CA SER A 58 9.04 -5.33 5.47
C SER A 58 9.60 -4.38 4.40
N SER A 59 8.96 -4.30 3.22
CA SER A 59 9.38 -3.40 2.15
C SER A 59 8.69 -2.03 2.31
N TYR A 60 9.31 -1.14 3.07
CA TYR A 60 8.75 0.18 3.39
C TYR A 60 9.10 1.25 2.34
N ALA A 61 10.28 1.14 1.71
CA ALA A 61 10.78 2.05 0.68
C ALA A 61 10.82 1.36 -0.69
N CYS A 62 9.72 1.45 -1.44
CA CYS A 62 9.61 0.97 -2.82
C CYS A 62 9.87 2.12 -3.81
N TYR A 63 10.89 1.98 -4.66
CA TYR A 63 11.18 2.95 -5.71
C TYR A 63 10.53 2.57 -7.04
N PHE A 64 9.55 3.37 -7.48
CA PHE A 64 8.85 3.19 -8.75
C PHE A 64 9.54 3.98 -9.86
N GLN A 65 10.35 3.31 -10.68
CA GLN A 65 11.22 3.92 -11.69
C GLN A 65 10.69 3.73 -13.10
N MET A 66 10.41 4.83 -13.80
CA MET A 66 10.14 4.81 -15.25
C MET A 66 11.46 4.62 -16.00
N ILE A 67 11.58 3.61 -16.87
CA ILE A 67 12.89 3.25 -17.43
C ILE A 67 13.47 4.30 -18.40
N TYR A 68 12.62 5.17 -18.96
CA TYR A 68 13.05 6.23 -19.88
C TYR A 68 13.05 7.61 -19.22
N ASP A 69 12.99 7.67 -17.89
CA ASP A 69 13.17 8.92 -17.15
C ASP A 69 14.60 9.45 -17.36
N GLU A 70 14.76 10.73 -17.67
CA GLU A 70 16.09 11.33 -17.94
C GLU A 70 17.01 11.34 -16.71
N ARG A 71 16.48 11.14 -15.50
CA ARG A 71 17.28 10.95 -14.27
C ARG A 71 17.81 9.52 -14.14
N PHE A 72 17.23 8.57 -14.86
CA PHE A 72 17.61 7.16 -14.83
C PHE A 72 18.29 6.69 -16.11
N TYR A 73 17.97 7.29 -17.26
CA TYR A 73 18.56 6.94 -18.56
C TYR A 73 19.19 8.17 -19.22
N ASP A 74 20.51 8.13 -19.36
CA ASP A 74 21.30 9.10 -20.09
C ASP A 74 21.22 8.80 -21.59
N VAL A 75 20.41 9.58 -22.30
CA VAL A 75 20.19 9.43 -23.75
C VAL A 75 21.46 9.72 -24.55
N ALA A 76 22.28 10.69 -24.12
CA ALA A 76 23.48 11.11 -24.84
C ALA A 76 24.54 10.00 -24.86
N ASN A 77 24.73 9.31 -23.73
CA ASN A 77 25.67 8.21 -23.60
C ASN A 77 25.03 6.82 -23.72
N ARG A 78 23.70 6.76 -23.92
CA ARG A 78 22.89 5.54 -24.06
C ARG A 78 23.08 4.53 -22.93
N ARG A 79 23.03 5.00 -21.68
CA ARG A 79 23.28 4.19 -20.48
C ARG A 79 22.31 4.51 -19.35
N TYR A 80 22.11 3.54 -18.45
CA TYR A 80 21.38 3.78 -17.21
C TYR A 80 22.30 4.33 -16.12
N LEU A 81 21.76 5.26 -15.32
CA LEU A 81 22.42 5.93 -14.20
C LEU A 81 22.08 5.22 -12.87
N ILE A 82 22.37 3.92 -12.81
CA ILE A 82 21.97 3.04 -11.71
C ILE A 82 22.62 3.48 -10.40
N GLU A 83 23.92 3.74 -10.42
CA GLU A 83 24.69 4.09 -9.22
C GLU A 83 24.24 5.43 -8.65
N GLU A 84 23.95 6.39 -9.52
CA GLU A 84 23.45 7.71 -9.13
C GLU A 84 22.08 7.61 -8.46
N VAL A 85 21.17 6.81 -9.02
CA VAL A 85 19.84 6.56 -8.45
C VAL A 85 19.93 5.84 -7.11
N LEU A 86 20.79 4.82 -6.98
CA LEU A 86 20.97 4.11 -5.71
C LEU A 86 21.61 5.01 -4.65
N ALA A 87 22.60 5.82 -5.02
CA ALA A 87 23.24 6.77 -4.12
C ALA A 87 22.25 7.84 -3.63
N GLU A 88 21.38 8.32 -4.51
CA GLU A 88 20.26 9.19 -4.12
C GLU A 88 19.32 8.48 -3.14
N GLY A 89 18.95 7.23 -3.42
CA GLY A 89 18.10 6.42 -2.55
C GLY A 89 18.66 6.24 -1.14
N VAL A 90 19.95 5.95 -1.03
CA VAL A 90 20.65 5.89 0.27
C VAL A 90 20.61 7.24 0.98
N ARG A 91 20.90 8.33 0.26
CA ARG A 91 21.00 9.68 0.84
C ARG A 91 19.65 10.22 1.33
N GLU A 92 18.58 9.96 0.60
CA GLU A 92 17.24 10.51 0.90
C GLU A 92 16.40 9.58 1.79
N PHE A 93 16.55 8.26 1.64
CA PHE A 93 15.65 7.28 2.25
C PHE A 93 16.36 6.21 3.09
N GLY A 94 17.70 6.23 3.16
CA GLY A 94 18.49 5.18 3.81
C GLY A 94 18.62 3.91 2.95
N GLY A 95 18.14 3.93 1.71
CA GLY A 95 18.12 2.82 0.77
C GLY A 95 16.72 2.53 0.24
N TYR A 96 16.64 1.61 -0.72
CA TYR A 96 15.37 1.08 -1.21
C TYR A 96 15.27 -0.40 -0.84
N ASP A 97 14.10 -0.81 -0.35
CA ASP A 97 13.80 -2.21 -0.07
C ASP A 97 13.40 -2.96 -1.34
N SER A 98 12.82 -2.23 -2.31
CA SER A 98 12.42 -2.78 -3.60
C SER A 98 12.44 -1.72 -4.70
N LEU A 99 12.61 -2.18 -5.94
CA LEU A 99 12.52 -1.37 -7.14
C LEU A 99 11.46 -1.96 -8.07
N VAL A 100 10.60 -1.10 -8.60
CA VAL A 100 9.64 -1.44 -9.66
C VAL A 100 10.06 -0.71 -10.92
N LEU A 101 10.45 -1.46 -11.94
CA LEU A 101 10.84 -0.90 -13.24
C LEU A 101 9.62 -0.84 -14.16
N TRP A 102 9.20 0.37 -14.48
CA TRP A 102 8.04 0.61 -15.33
C TRP A 102 8.48 0.91 -16.76
N HIS A 103 8.41 -0.12 -17.62
CA HIS A 103 8.84 -0.02 -19.02
C HIS A 103 7.81 0.61 -19.95
N ALA A 104 6.54 0.69 -19.52
CA ALA A 104 5.43 1.10 -20.39
C ALA A 104 5.32 2.63 -20.53
N TYR A 105 5.88 3.41 -19.60
CA TYR A 105 5.98 4.86 -19.76
C TYR A 105 6.88 5.21 -20.96
N PRO A 106 6.59 6.25 -21.78
CA PRO A 106 5.50 7.21 -21.67
C PRO A 106 4.21 6.81 -22.39
N ARG A 107 4.07 5.56 -22.86
CA ARG A 107 2.94 5.14 -23.69
C ARG A 107 2.05 4.11 -22.95
N ILE A 108 1.01 4.62 -22.30
CA ILE A 108 -0.18 3.87 -21.85
C ILE A 108 -1.42 4.57 -22.38
#